data_AF-A0A2V3HFK0-F1
#
_entry.id   AF-A0A2V3HFK0-F1
#
_cell.length_a   1.000
_cell.length_b   1.000
_cell.length_c   1.000
_cell.angle_alpha   90.00
_cell.angle_beta   90.00
_cell.angle_gamma   90.00
#
_symmetry.space_group_name_H-M   'P 1'
#
loop_
_entity.id
_entity.type
_entity.pdbx_description
1 polymer ?
#
loop_
_entity_poly.entity_id
_entity_poly.type
_entity_poly.pdbx_seq_one_letter_code
_entity_poly.pdbx_strand_id
1 'polypeptide(L)'
;MRALVALTSLLLLLSLLSVDTARAAEPDYGSGQFHELELYFYGDLDGGSGSFNTTAPASDSDTESDCPQDGNRLSITSNRNWEDVGSWFSPAFNTNATVRGAVPFEIWAMATSGSVKDVQFRVTLVVPGAGFQQSETETRTVNDNASHFSTSFSLDAEYQIDRGQTVRVDLEYSGGDDWSFGGSNDQIVVLTSSQNHSAGITLELDHFRAEFPRIEVDHAREVVEVEARLLSAFGSDDLQPGAWGLEVRGTSSGTHVSVPDGTLEASDGEALRVKWEWSYNEDEAPSDTYYLTVSCGDIQGNEWESSGDERLYLVVHQSVIDNYVGWEDVSVNGATNSTTVTTGRQFAVAITVRAAGDSAIGYNPVPVVVYYSHNNGPLVLAHDTFTFVTPGESSVVSLAVTPCA
;
A
#
# COMPACT_ATOMS: atom_id res chain seq x y z
N MET A 1 -35.85 -59.58 -24.58
CA MET A 1 -35.06 -58.36 -24.86
C MET A 1 -35.73 -57.21 -24.12
N ARG A 2 -35.28 -56.96 -22.89
CA ARG A 2 -34.53 -55.75 -22.47
C ARG A 2 -35.31 -54.44 -22.67
N ALA A 3 -35.88 -53.92 -21.59
CA ALA A 3 -35.88 -52.49 -21.28
C ALA A 3 -35.95 -52.34 -19.76
N LEU A 4 -34.82 -51.92 -19.19
CA LEU A 4 -34.59 -51.69 -17.77
C LEU A 4 -35.04 -50.25 -17.42
N VAL A 5 -35.53 -50.12 -16.20
CA VAL A 5 -35.97 -48.90 -15.49
C VAL A 5 -34.83 -47.89 -15.27
N ALA A 6 -35.13 -46.58 -15.33
CA ALA A 6 -34.57 -45.50 -14.48
C ALA A 6 -35.17 -44.16 -14.95
N LEU A 7 -36.21 -43.62 -14.30
CA LEU A 7 -36.15 -42.70 -13.16
C LEU A 7 -35.13 -41.56 -13.38
N THR A 8 -35.61 -40.47 -13.98
CA THR A 8 -34.95 -39.19 -14.14
C THR A 8 -34.72 -38.53 -12.78
N SER A 9 -33.53 -38.72 -12.21
CA SER A 9 -33.01 -37.92 -11.10
C SER A 9 -32.48 -36.60 -11.65
N LEU A 10 -33.21 -35.53 -11.38
CA LEU A 10 -32.80 -34.15 -11.60
C LEU A 10 -31.67 -33.82 -10.59
N LEU A 11 -30.41 -33.88 -11.03
CA LEU A 11 -29.28 -33.38 -10.25
C LEU A 11 -29.36 -31.85 -10.23
N LEU A 12 -29.88 -31.30 -9.14
CA LEU A 12 -29.75 -29.91 -8.77
C LEU A 12 -28.31 -29.73 -8.24
N LEU A 13 -27.35 -29.42 -9.13
CA LEU A 13 -26.07 -28.85 -8.69
C LEU A 13 -26.36 -27.42 -8.24
N LEU A 14 -26.60 -27.24 -6.93
CA LEU A 14 -26.32 -25.98 -6.26
C LEU A 14 -24.80 -25.82 -6.24
N SER A 15 -24.24 -25.30 -7.34
CA SER A 15 -22.98 -24.58 -7.25
C SER A 15 -23.28 -23.30 -6.48
N LEU A 16 -22.98 -23.31 -5.18
CA LEU A 16 -22.68 -22.12 -4.41
C LEU A 16 -21.50 -21.42 -5.10
N LEU A 17 -21.81 -20.62 -6.12
CA LEU A 17 -20.93 -19.58 -6.57
C LEU A 17 -20.95 -18.56 -5.44
N SER A 18 -19.94 -18.64 -4.57
CA SER A 18 -19.47 -17.49 -3.82
C SER A 18 -19.41 -16.34 -4.81
N VAL A 19 -20.26 -15.35 -4.62
CA VAL A 19 -20.14 -14.07 -5.30
C VAL A 19 -18.92 -13.42 -4.66
N ASP A 20 -17.73 -13.86 -5.07
CA ASP A 20 -16.57 -12.99 -5.06
C ASP A 20 -16.93 -11.92 -6.07
N THR A 21 -17.45 -10.81 -5.56
CA THR A 21 -17.27 -9.53 -6.24
C THR A 21 -15.78 -9.44 -6.49
N ALA A 22 -15.37 -9.68 -7.74
CA ALA A 22 -14.06 -9.29 -8.22
C ALA A 22 -13.97 -7.77 -8.03
N ARG A 23 -13.56 -7.35 -6.82
CA ARG A 23 -12.98 -6.02 -6.62
C ARG A 23 -11.82 -5.98 -7.61
N ALA A 24 -11.76 -4.92 -8.40
CA ALA A 24 -10.61 -4.68 -9.26
C ALA A 24 -9.35 -4.93 -8.44
N ALA A 25 -8.36 -5.64 -9.02
CA ALA A 25 -7.07 -5.80 -8.38
C ALA A 25 -6.63 -4.41 -7.91
N GLU A 26 -6.35 -4.27 -6.61
CA GLU A 26 -5.82 -3.04 -6.07
C GLU A 26 -4.54 -2.75 -6.86
N PRO A 27 -4.40 -1.56 -7.45
CA PRO A 27 -3.25 -1.31 -8.28
C PRO A 27 -1.97 -1.39 -7.44
N ASP A 28 -0.88 -1.83 -8.07
CA ASP A 28 0.41 -2.21 -7.45
C ASP A 28 1.20 -0.99 -6.93
N TYR A 29 0.50 0.05 -6.43
CA TYR A 29 1.06 1.35 -6.09
C TYR A 29 1.18 1.50 -4.57
N GLY A 30 2.36 1.22 -4.05
CA GLY A 30 2.82 1.82 -2.80
C GLY A 30 3.38 3.23 -3.04
N SER A 31 3.91 3.85 -1.99
CA SER A 31 4.64 5.12 -2.06
C SER A 31 5.90 5.03 -2.95
N GLY A 32 6.41 3.83 -3.18
CA GLY A 32 7.74 3.57 -3.73
C GLY A 32 8.87 3.87 -2.74
N GLN A 33 8.53 4.28 -1.52
CA GLN A 33 9.44 4.54 -0.42
C GLN A 33 9.42 3.34 0.53
N PHE A 34 10.60 2.98 1.03
CA PHE A 34 10.75 1.88 1.97
C PHE A 34 11.30 2.43 3.29
N HIS A 35 10.62 2.11 4.38
CA HIS A 35 11.03 2.48 5.73
C HIS A 35 11.09 1.26 6.62
N GLU A 36 11.98 1.29 7.61
CA GLU A 36 11.98 0.31 8.68
C GLU A 36 10.77 0.56 9.59
N LEU A 37 10.03 -0.51 9.86
CA LEU A 37 8.89 -0.50 10.77
C LEU A 37 9.06 -1.60 11.80
N GLU A 38 8.96 -1.21 13.07
CA GLU A 38 9.02 -2.13 14.20
C GLU A 38 7.63 -2.73 14.45
N LEU A 39 7.53 -4.06 14.40
CA LEU A 39 6.34 -4.81 14.78
C LEU A 39 6.60 -5.45 16.13
N TYR A 40 6.01 -4.87 17.17
CA TYR A 40 6.21 -5.30 18.55
C TYR A 40 5.32 -6.48 18.92
N PHE A 41 5.85 -7.37 19.75
CA PHE A 41 5.15 -8.54 20.26
C PHE A 41 4.09 -8.12 21.28
N TYR A 42 2.84 -8.49 21.01
CA TYR A 42 1.70 -8.41 21.93
C TYR A 42 0.91 -9.72 21.94
N GLY A 43 0.00 -9.87 22.91
CA GLY A 43 -0.90 -11.01 22.97
C GLY A 43 -0.29 -12.22 23.68
N ASP A 44 -0.96 -13.37 23.57
CA ASP A 44 -0.78 -14.45 24.54
C ASP A 44 0.59 -15.07 24.48
N LEU A 45 1.04 -15.33 25.67
CA LEU A 45 2.36 -15.68 26.02
C LEU A 45 2.25 -16.88 27.05
N ASP A 46 1.06 -17.21 27.58
CA ASP A 46 0.81 -18.38 28.45
C ASP A 46 -0.19 -19.44 27.88
N GLY A 47 -0.71 -19.31 26.65
CA GLY A 47 -1.75 -20.23 26.19
C GLY A 47 -2.24 -20.19 24.74
N GLY A 48 -1.55 -19.53 23.79
CA GLY A 48 -2.06 -19.39 22.42
C GLY A 48 -1.23 -18.53 21.47
N SER A 49 -1.87 -18.09 20.37
CA SER A 49 -1.25 -17.18 19.39
C SER A 49 -1.33 -15.71 19.83
N GLY A 50 -0.27 -14.95 19.61
CA GLY A 50 -0.19 -13.51 19.83
C GLY A 50 -0.37 -12.67 18.57
N SER A 51 -0.23 -11.36 18.71
CA SER A 51 -0.36 -10.36 17.65
C SER A 51 0.83 -9.41 17.62
N PHE A 52 1.22 -8.96 16.43
CA PHE A 52 2.10 -7.82 16.28
C PHE A 52 1.31 -6.50 16.29
N ASN A 53 1.97 -5.42 16.72
CA ASN A 53 1.43 -4.06 16.59
C ASN A 53 2.57 -3.08 16.28
N THR A 54 2.30 -2.01 15.54
CA THR A 54 3.24 -0.91 15.28
C THR A 54 3.38 0.05 16.47
N THR A 55 2.50 -0.05 17.47
CA THR A 55 2.61 0.75 18.70
C THR A 55 3.62 0.14 19.67
N ALA A 56 4.65 0.89 20.06
CA ALA A 56 5.63 0.45 21.04
C ALA A 56 5.03 0.18 22.43
N PRO A 57 5.52 -0.82 23.19
CA PRO A 57 5.10 -1.05 24.57
C PRO A 57 5.30 0.19 25.44
N ALA A 58 4.33 0.49 26.30
CA ALA A 58 4.29 1.71 27.09
C ALA A 58 4.59 1.50 28.58
N SER A 59 4.65 0.25 29.04
CA SER A 59 4.89 -0.13 30.42
C SER A 59 5.76 -1.39 30.57
N ASP A 60 6.31 -1.57 31.77
CA ASP A 60 7.16 -2.72 32.12
C ASP A 60 6.37 -4.02 32.34
N SER A 61 5.03 -3.96 32.36
CA SER A 61 4.16 -5.10 32.65
C SER A 61 3.40 -5.61 31.41
N ASP A 62 3.74 -5.10 30.23
CA ASP A 62 2.80 -5.14 29.11
C ASP A 62 2.58 -6.55 28.54
N THR A 63 3.55 -7.47 28.61
CA THR A 63 3.41 -8.83 28.05
C THR A 63 4.43 -9.84 28.66
N GLU A 64 4.00 -11.00 29.17
CA GLU A 64 4.86 -12.10 29.67
C GLU A 64 4.42 -13.51 29.24
N SER A 65 5.39 -14.42 28.91
CA SER A 65 5.20 -15.74 28.26
C SER A 65 5.87 -16.97 28.82
N ASP A 66 5.08 -17.83 29.41
CA ASP A 66 5.53 -19.14 29.83
C ASP A 66 5.91 -20.02 28.64
N CYS A 67 7.22 -20.25 28.50
CA CYS A 67 7.75 -21.27 27.61
C CYS A 67 7.45 -22.67 28.19
N PRO A 68 7.11 -23.68 27.36
CA PRO A 68 6.73 -25.00 27.84
C PRO A 68 7.82 -25.71 28.66
N GLN A 69 7.64 -25.90 29.97
CA GLN A 69 8.68 -26.43 30.87
C GLN A 69 9.43 -27.70 30.39
N ASP A 70 8.79 -28.58 29.62
CA ASP A 70 9.42 -29.77 29.04
C ASP A 70 10.58 -29.43 28.06
N GLY A 71 10.54 -28.23 27.47
CA GLY A 71 11.58 -27.67 26.62
C GLY A 71 12.83 -27.24 27.38
N ASN A 72 12.80 -27.09 28.71
CA ASN A 72 13.99 -26.75 29.51
C ASN A 72 15.08 -27.83 29.44
N ARG A 73 14.71 -29.06 29.06
CA ARG A 73 15.56 -30.24 29.14
C ARG A 73 15.99 -30.73 27.77
N LEU A 74 17.16 -31.35 27.73
CA LEU A 74 17.53 -32.19 26.59
C LEU A 74 16.61 -33.42 26.52
N SER A 75 16.36 -33.88 25.29
CA SER A 75 15.71 -35.15 25.01
C SER A 75 16.50 -36.33 25.59
N ILE A 76 15.87 -37.51 25.64
CA ILE A 76 16.49 -38.73 26.18
C ILE A 76 17.77 -39.17 25.45
N THR A 77 17.99 -38.67 24.23
CA THR A 77 19.21 -38.90 23.43
C THR A 77 20.22 -37.76 23.51
N SER A 78 20.07 -36.85 24.49
CA SER A 78 20.90 -35.67 24.69
C SER A 78 20.89 -34.66 23.53
N ASN A 79 19.86 -34.69 22.68
CA ASN A 79 19.60 -33.64 21.69
C ASN A 79 18.67 -32.58 22.29
N ARG A 80 18.70 -31.34 21.77
CA ARG A 80 17.71 -30.30 22.11
C ARG A 80 16.28 -30.84 21.96
N ASN A 81 15.46 -30.62 22.98
CA ASN A 81 14.02 -30.85 22.93
C ASN A 81 13.35 -29.53 22.57
N TRP A 82 12.90 -29.39 21.32
CA TRP A 82 12.24 -28.18 20.84
C TRP A 82 10.76 -28.27 21.16
N GLU A 83 10.25 -27.28 21.88
CA GLU A 83 8.83 -27.16 22.20
C GLU A 83 8.28 -25.85 21.64
N ASP A 84 7.06 -25.91 21.11
CA ASP A 84 6.36 -24.76 20.56
C ASP A 84 6.00 -23.77 21.67
N VAL A 85 6.51 -22.54 21.59
CA VAL A 85 6.12 -21.45 22.50
C VAL A 85 4.84 -20.79 22.02
N GLY A 86 4.77 -20.40 20.74
CA GLY A 86 3.61 -19.72 20.20
C GLY A 86 3.82 -19.19 18.77
N SER A 87 2.78 -18.52 18.27
CA SER A 87 2.77 -17.89 16.96
C SER A 87 2.25 -16.46 17.05
N TRP A 88 2.94 -15.49 16.47
CA TRP A 88 2.52 -14.08 16.40
C TRP A 88 2.16 -13.71 14.97
N PHE A 89 1.06 -12.97 14.83
CA PHE A 89 0.51 -12.56 13.54
C PHE A 89 0.44 -11.04 13.45
N SER A 90 0.86 -10.47 12.33
CA SER A 90 0.53 -9.08 12.04
C SER A 90 -0.99 -8.92 11.95
N PRO A 91 -1.51 -7.69 12.11
CA PRO A 91 -2.84 -7.38 11.62
C PRO A 91 -2.94 -7.81 10.15
N ALA A 92 -4.15 -8.20 9.75
CA ALA A 92 -4.42 -8.42 8.33
C ALA A 92 -4.24 -7.09 7.60
N PHE A 93 -3.47 -7.09 6.51
CA PHE A 93 -3.09 -5.86 5.84
C PHE A 93 -4.33 -5.15 5.27
N ASN A 94 -4.48 -3.85 5.49
CA ASN A 94 -5.62 -3.05 5.02
C ASN A 94 -5.50 -2.59 3.55
N THR A 95 -4.27 -2.56 3.03
CA THR A 95 -3.89 -2.29 1.64
C THR A 95 -2.71 -3.18 1.27
N ASN A 96 -2.41 -3.33 -0.01
CA ASN A 96 -1.19 -3.97 -0.47
C ASN A 96 0.06 -3.27 0.08
N ALA A 97 1.12 -4.03 0.29
CA ALA A 97 2.43 -3.51 0.71
C ALA A 97 3.56 -4.36 0.11
N THR A 98 4.74 -3.75 -0.02
CA THR A 98 5.95 -4.44 -0.47
C THR A 98 6.94 -4.56 0.67
N VAL A 99 7.52 -5.73 0.89
CA VAL A 99 8.56 -5.94 1.91
C VAL A 99 9.85 -6.47 1.30
N ARG A 100 10.99 -6.07 1.85
CA ARG A 100 12.32 -6.50 1.39
C ARG A 100 13.37 -6.48 2.49
N GLY A 101 14.59 -6.84 2.11
CA GLY A 101 15.78 -6.58 2.90
C GLY A 101 15.96 -7.53 4.09
N ALA A 102 16.71 -7.06 5.08
CA ALA A 102 16.95 -7.79 6.31
C ALA A 102 15.72 -7.68 7.23
N VAL A 103 15.41 -8.77 7.92
CA VAL A 103 14.34 -8.80 8.93
C VAL A 103 14.96 -9.18 10.27
N PRO A 104 15.44 -8.19 11.05
CA PRO A 104 15.85 -8.41 12.43
C PRO A 104 14.70 -8.97 13.27
N PHE A 105 15.04 -9.87 14.20
CA PHE A 105 14.13 -10.41 15.20
C PHE A 105 14.81 -10.31 16.57
N GLU A 106 14.09 -9.79 17.55
CA GLU A 106 14.58 -9.57 18.90
C GLU A 106 13.54 -10.02 19.93
N ILE A 107 13.98 -10.75 20.94
CA ILE A 107 13.16 -11.17 22.09
C ILE A 107 13.97 -11.12 23.38
N TRP A 108 13.25 -11.05 24.49
CA TRP A 108 13.82 -11.07 25.82
C TRP A 108 13.22 -12.22 26.61
N ALA A 109 14.06 -12.93 27.36
CA ALA A 109 13.62 -14.04 28.19
C ALA A 109 14.27 -14.01 29.59
N MET A 110 13.50 -14.37 30.61
CA MET A 110 13.95 -14.52 32.00
C MET A 110 13.47 -15.85 32.58
N ALA A 111 14.02 -16.29 33.70
CA ALA A 111 13.56 -17.47 34.43
C ALA A 111 12.79 -17.03 35.67
N THR A 112 11.59 -17.60 35.90
CA THR A 112 10.79 -17.30 37.10
C THR A 112 11.50 -17.65 38.40
N SER A 113 12.43 -18.60 38.35
CA SER A 113 13.31 -18.95 39.47
C SER A 113 14.60 -19.63 39.01
N GLY A 114 15.68 -19.41 39.76
CA GLY A 114 16.98 -20.04 39.49
C GLY A 114 17.56 -19.65 38.13
N SER A 115 18.10 -20.64 37.41
CA SER A 115 18.58 -20.46 36.04
C SER A 115 18.30 -21.68 35.16
N VAL A 116 18.09 -21.45 33.88
CA VAL A 116 17.96 -22.48 32.84
C VAL A 116 19.15 -22.36 31.91
N LYS A 117 19.91 -23.45 31.73
CA LYS A 117 21.13 -23.44 30.92
C LYS A 117 20.83 -23.65 29.45
N ASP A 118 21.75 -23.16 28.63
CA ASP A 118 21.79 -23.38 27.20
C ASP A 118 20.45 -23.15 26.47
N VAL A 119 19.68 -22.15 26.92
CA VAL A 119 18.46 -21.67 26.27
C VAL A 119 18.81 -21.16 24.88
N GLN A 120 18.06 -21.61 23.89
CA GLN A 120 18.12 -21.16 22.52
C GLN A 120 16.70 -21.13 21.95
N PHE A 121 16.43 -20.17 21.09
CA PHE A 121 15.18 -20.06 20.38
C PHE A 121 15.38 -20.39 18.91
N ARG A 122 14.38 -21.04 18.32
CA ARG A 122 14.27 -21.26 16.90
C ARG A 122 13.04 -20.50 16.42
N VAL A 123 13.26 -19.67 15.43
CA VAL A 123 12.31 -18.68 14.96
C VAL A 123 12.00 -19.00 13.51
N THR A 124 10.72 -19.15 13.17
CA THR A 124 10.27 -19.32 11.80
C THR A 124 9.49 -18.09 11.36
N LEU A 125 10.01 -17.36 10.36
CA LEU A 125 9.35 -16.23 9.72
C LEU A 125 8.57 -16.71 8.50
N VAL A 126 7.32 -16.26 8.39
CA VAL A 126 6.44 -16.49 7.24
C VAL A 126 6.01 -15.15 6.68
N VAL A 127 6.56 -14.81 5.52
CA VAL A 127 6.16 -13.63 4.74
C VAL A 127 5.43 -14.15 3.50
N PRO A 128 4.22 -13.63 3.18
CA PRO A 128 3.52 -13.97 1.95
C PRO A 128 4.42 -13.80 0.72
N GLY A 129 4.40 -14.79 -0.18
CA GLY A 129 5.27 -14.83 -1.35
C GLY A 129 6.72 -15.29 -1.11
N ALA A 130 7.31 -14.97 0.05
CA ALA A 130 8.70 -15.37 0.38
C ALA A 130 8.82 -16.81 0.91
N GLY A 131 7.72 -17.37 1.43
CA GLY A 131 7.70 -18.70 2.03
C GLY A 131 8.19 -18.70 3.49
N PHE A 132 8.65 -19.85 3.96
CA PHE A 132 9.09 -20.06 5.34
C PHE A 132 10.61 -19.91 5.43
N GLN A 133 11.07 -19.06 6.34
CA GLN A 133 12.48 -18.93 6.70
C GLN A 133 12.66 -19.30 8.16
N GLN A 134 13.71 -20.04 8.48
CA GLN A 134 13.99 -20.44 9.85
C GLN A 134 15.40 -20.02 10.24
N SER A 135 15.53 -19.50 11.45
CA SER A 135 16.81 -19.14 12.05
C SER A 135 16.81 -19.50 13.53
N GLU A 136 18.00 -19.68 14.10
CA GLU A 136 18.16 -19.93 15.53
C GLU A 136 18.91 -18.75 16.16
N THR A 137 18.60 -18.45 17.41
CA THR A 137 19.36 -17.48 18.19
C THR A 137 20.67 -18.11 18.66
N GLU A 138 21.53 -17.30 19.27
CA GLU A 138 22.61 -17.84 20.08
C GLU A 138 22.08 -18.59 21.33
N THR A 139 22.96 -19.40 21.93
CA THR A 139 22.68 -20.16 23.15
C THR A 139 23.14 -19.40 24.38
N ARG A 140 22.29 -19.25 25.40
CA ARG A 140 22.60 -18.51 26.64
C ARG A 140 22.01 -19.19 27.88
N THR A 141 22.59 -18.92 29.04
CA THR A 141 21.94 -19.24 30.32
C THR A 141 20.99 -18.09 30.67
N VAL A 142 19.74 -18.42 31.00
CA VAL A 142 18.71 -17.45 31.40
C VAL A 142 18.53 -17.52 32.91
N ASN A 143 18.48 -16.36 33.55
CA ASN A 143 18.30 -16.20 35.00
C ASN A 143 17.05 -15.34 35.28
N ASP A 144 16.84 -14.94 36.53
CA ASP A 144 15.79 -14.02 36.97
C ASP A 144 15.88 -12.57 36.41
N ASN A 145 16.88 -12.27 35.58
CA ASN A 145 16.97 -11.03 34.81
C ASN A 145 16.78 -11.32 33.32
N ALA A 146 16.04 -10.45 32.64
CA ALA A 146 15.79 -10.54 31.20
C ALA A 146 17.11 -10.57 30.42
N SER A 147 17.25 -11.58 29.57
CA SER A 147 18.37 -11.80 28.69
C SER A 147 17.91 -11.59 27.25
N HIS A 148 18.64 -10.76 26.52
CA HIS A 148 18.37 -10.49 25.10
C HIS A 148 18.78 -11.69 24.23
N PHE A 149 17.93 -12.02 23.25
CA PHE A 149 18.22 -12.93 22.17
C PHE A 149 17.83 -12.29 20.85
N SER A 150 18.66 -12.44 19.83
CA SER A 150 18.35 -11.96 18.49
C SER A 150 18.79 -12.92 17.40
N THR A 151 18.13 -12.77 16.26
CA THR A 151 18.51 -13.40 14.99
C THR A 151 18.04 -12.50 13.85
N SER A 152 18.31 -12.89 12.61
CA SER A 152 17.86 -12.12 11.45
C SER A 152 17.59 -13.02 10.26
N PHE A 153 16.62 -12.61 9.45
CA PHE A 153 16.27 -13.24 8.17
C PHE A 153 16.66 -12.32 7.02
N SER A 154 16.73 -12.87 5.81
CA SER A 154 17.05 -12.12 4.59
C SER A 154 16.00 -12.40 3.53
N LEU A 155 15.35 -11.34 3.05
CA LEU A 155 14.49 -11.39 1.89
C LEU A 155 15.34 -11.12 0.65
N ASP A 156 15.56 -12.15 -0.17
CA ASP A 156 16.43 -12.09 -1.36
C ASP A 156 15.84 -11.26 -2.53
N ALA A 157 14.63 -10.74 -2.37
CA ALA A 157 13.88 -9.95 -3.34
C ALA A 157 12.83 -9.07 -2.63
N GLU A 158 12.11 -8.27 -3.42
CA GLU A 158 10.88 -7.60 -2.99
C GLU A 158 9.70 -8.58 -3.09
N TYR A 159 8.90 -8.66 -2.03
CA TYR A 159 7.73 -9.51 -1.94
C TYR A 159 6.48 -8.67 -1.70
N GLN A 160 5.47 -8.87 -2.54
CA GLN A 160 4.15 -8.27 -2.37
C GLN A 160 3.37 -9.01 -1.30
N ILE A 161 2.75 -8.24 -0.40
CA ILE A 161 1.80 -8.71 0.60
C ILE A 161 0.45 -8.12 0.21
N ASP A 162 -0.48 -8.98 -0.18
CA ASP A 162 -1.81 -8.55 -0.58
C ASP A 162 -2.64 -8.14 0.64
N ARG A 163 -3.58 -7.22 0.44
CA ARG A 163 -4.62 -6.90 1.42
C ARG A 163 -5.26 -8.18 1.98
N GLY A 164 -5.39 -8.24 3.31
CA GLY A 164 -5.98 -9.36 4.05
C GLY A 164 -4.98 -10.47 4.41
N GLN A 165 -3.74 -10.41 3.92
CA GLN A 165 -2.67 -11.31 4.34
C GLN A 165 -2.00 -10.81 5.62
N THR A 166 -1.25 -11.70 6.27
CA THR A 166 -0.53 -11.44 7.52
C THR A 166 0.90 -11.95 7.43
N VAL A 167 1.84 -11.23 8.04
CA VAL A 167 3.16 -11.77 8.40
C VAL A 167 3.00 -12.59 9.68
N ARG A 168 3.69 -13.72 9.76
CA ARG A 168 3.64 -14.61 10.93
C ARG A 168 5.04 -14.97 11.40
N VAL A 169 5.21 -15.05 12.72
CA VAL A 169 6.41 -15.60 13.35
C VAL A 169 6.00 -16.75 14.27
N ASP A 170 6.62 -17.90 14.10
CA ASP A 170 6.54 -19.02 15.03
C ASP A 170 7.80 -19.10 15.89
N LEU A 171 7.62 -19.41 17.16
CA LEU A 171 8.71 -19.51 18.11
C LEU A 171 8.70 -20.90 18.76
N GLU A 172 9.83 -21.59 18.66
CA GLU A 172 10.15 -22.80 19.42
C GLU A 172 11.30 -22.47 20.38
N TYR A 173 11.33 -23.13 21.53
CA TYR A 173 12.43 -22.99 22.48
C TYR A 173 12.98 -24.33 22.95
N SER A 174 14.26 -24.29 23.35
CA SER A 174 14.92 -25.42 23.99
C SER A 174 16.01 -24.96 24.96
N GLY A 175 16.01 -25.50 26.17
CA GLY A 175 17.09 -25.46 27.15
C GLY A 175 18.01 -26.68 27.06
N GLY A 176 19.08 -26.65 27.85
CA GLY A 176 20.09 -27.72 27.90
C GLY A 176 20.25 -28.37 29.26
N ASP A 177 19.24 -28.29 30.14
CA ASP A 177 19.30 -29.03 31.40
C ASP A 177 19.24 -30.54 31.13
N ASP A 178 20.05 -31.32 31.84
CA ASP A 178 20.08 -32.77 31.67
C ASP A 178 18.73 -33.38 32.04
N TRP A 179 18.30 -34.36 31.23
CA TRP A 179 17.11 -35.15 31.53
C TRP A 179 17.26 -35.85 32.90
N SER A 180 16.36 -35.56 33.84
CA SER A 180 16.30 -36.24 35.14
C SER A 180 14.92 -36.84 35.40
N PHE A 181 14.90 -38.09 35.89
CA PHE A 181 13.68 -38.74 36.36
C PHE A 181 13.34 -38.23 37.77
N GLY A 182 12.36 -37.33 37.87
CA GLY A 182 11.67 -37.05 39.13
C GLY A 182 12.04 -35.78 39.91
N GLY A 183 12.66 -34.78 39.29
CA GLY A 183 12.73 -33.42 39.86
C GLY A 183 11.80 -32.48 39.10
N SER A 184 10.81 -31.86 39.74
CA SER A 184 10.34 -30.56 39.25
C SER A 184 11.38 -29.55 39.75
N ASN A 185 12.05 -28.90 38.83
CA ASN A 185 12.50 -27.55 39.12
C ASN A 185 11.38 -26.70 38.54
N ASP A 186 10.66 -25.96 39.39
CA ASP A 186 9.50 -25.14 39.01
C ASP A 186 9.91 -23.88 38.20
N GLN A 187 10.99 -24.01 37.41
CA GLN A 187 11.61 -22.94 36.64
C GLN A 187 10.88 -22.84 35.31
N ILE A 188 10.34 -21.68 35.03
CA ILE A 188 9.68 -21.37 33.76
C ILE A 188 10.53 -20.31 33.09
N VAL A 189 10.88 -20.52 31.82
CA VAL A 189 11.45 -19.45 31.01
C VAL A 189 10.27 -18.61 30.53
N VAL A 190 10.34 -17.30 30.75
CA VAL A 190 9.29 -16.34 30.47
C VAL A 190 9.79 -15.39 29.40
N LEU A 191 9.13 -15.31 28.24
CA LEU A 191 9.39 -14.21 27.30
C LEU A 191 8.76 -12.94 27.85
N THR A 192 9.40 -11.79 27.61
CA THR A 192 8.86 -10.51 28.02
C THR A 192 9.00 -9.49 26.90
N SER A 193 7.98 -8.67 26.70
CA SER A 193 8.07 -7.45 25.88
C SER A 193 7.59 -6.28 26.72
N SER A 194 8.42 -5.25 26.80
CA SER A 194 8.17 -4.07 27.62
C SER A 194 8.89 -2.85 27.07
N GLN A 195 8.63 -1.66 27.62
CA GLN A 195 9.31 -0.43 27.18
C GLN A 195 10.86 -0.53 27.26
N ASN A 196 11.39 -1.23 28.28
CA ASN A 196 12.83 -1.41 28.46
C ASN A 196 13.38 -2.65 27.72
N HIS A 197 12.50 -3.55 27.32
CA HIS A 197 12.81 -4.84 26.71
C HIS A 197 11.88 -5.09 25.52
N SER A 198 11.90 -4.20 24.53
CA SER A 198 11.05 -4.36 23.35
C SER A 198 11.41 -5.65 22.62
N ALA A 199 10.40 -6.49 22.38
CA ALA A 199 10.50 -7.68 21.55
C ALA A 199 9.69 -7.46 20.26
N GLY A 200 10.21 -7.94 19.13
CA GLY A 200 9.71 -7.52 17.83
C GLY A 200 10.34 -8.21 16.63
N ILE A 201 9.75 -7.92 15.47
CA ILE A 201 10.45 -7.99 14.19
C ILE A 201 10.52 -6.59 13.59
N THR A 202 11.60 -6.30 12.87
CA THR A 202 11.70 -5.08 12.07
C THR A 202 11.60 -5.45 10.60
N LEU A 203 10.72 -4.77 9.87
CA LEU A 203 10.50 -5.00 8.44
C LEU A 203 10.79 -3.72 7.66
N GLU A 204 11.53 -3.81 6.56
CA GLU A 204 11.64 -2.73 5.58
C GLU A 204 10.46 -2.83 4.60
N LEU A 205 9.49 -1.91 4.71
CA LEU A 205 8.22 -1.95 4.00
C LEU A 205 7.97 -0.68 3.20
N ASP A 206 7.31 -0.83 2.06
CA ASP A 206 6.49 0.20 1.41
C ASP A 206 5.03 -0.13 1.68
N HIS A 207 4.39 0.59 2.60
CA HIS A 207 3.05 0.26 3.10
C HIS A 207 2.06 1.43 3.13
N PHE A 208 2.45 2.59 2.62
CA PHE A 208 1.61 3.79 2.56
C PHE A 208 1.10 4.05 1.15
N ARG A 209 -0.16 4.48 1.07
CA ARG A 209 -0.80 4.85 -0.21
C ARG A 209 -1.81 5.98 -0.02
N ALA A 210 -1.84 6.89 -0.99
CA ALA A 210 -2.89 7.89 -1.12
C ALA A 210 -3.80 7.60 -2.33
N GLU A 211 -5.10 7.81 -2.17
CA GLU A 211 -6.08 7.81 -3.26
C GLU A 211 -6.80 9.16 -3.29
N PHE A 212 -7.12 9.69 -4.47
CA PHE A 212 -7.77 11.00 -4.61
C PHE A 212 -9.20 10.86 -5.12
N PRO A 213 -10.17 10.40 -4.30
CA PRO A 213 -11.53 10.14 -4.75
C PRO A 213 -12.28 11.38 -5.25
N ARG A 214 -11.83 12.59 -4.88
CA ARG A 214 -12.48 13.84 -5.30
C ARG A 214 -11.47 14.96 -5.44
N ILE A 215 -11.44 15.54 -6.63
CA ILE A 215 -10.70 16.77 -6.95
C ILE A 215 -11.70 17.67 -7.67
N GLU A 216 -12.04 18.80 -7.06
CA GLU A 216 -13.04 19.72 -7.60
C GLU A 216 -12.52 21.15 -7.65
N VAL A 217 -12.70 21.79 -8.81
CA VAL A 217 -12.37 23.20 -8.99
C VAL A 217 -13.61 24.04 -8.76
N ASP A 218 -13.55 24.94 -7.78
CA ASP A 218 -14.58 25.95 -7.56
C ASP A 218 -14.10 27.28 -8.11
N HIS A 219 -14.44 27.55 -9.37
CA HIS A 219 -14.09 28.80 -10.05
C HIS A 219 -14.74 30.05 -9.43
N ALA A 220 -15.83 29.91 -8.66
CA ALA A 220 -16.48 31.07 -8.04
C ALA A 220 -15.73 31.52 -6.79
N ARG A 221 -15.10 30.58 -6.08
CA ARG A 221 -14.22 30.84 -4.93
C ARG A 221 -12.74 30.88 -5.28
N GLU A 222 -12.38 30.48 -6.50
CA GLU A 222 -11.00 30.39 -6.98
C GLU A 222 -10.14 29.42 -6.17
N VAL A 223 -10.73 28.29 -5.78
CA VAL A 223 -10.07 27.23 -5.00
C VAL A 223 -10.18 25.88 -5.69
N VAL A 224 -9.25 24.98 -5.40
CA VAL A 224 -9.38 23.54 -5.67
C VAL A 224 -9.58 22.80 -4.35
N GLU A 225 -10.69 22.08 -4.25
CA GLU A 225 -10.93 21.16 -3.16
C GLU A 225 -10.37 19.79 -3.51
N VAL A 226 -9.48 19.27 -2.66
CA VAL A 226 -8.87 17.95 -2.81
C VAL A 226 -9.25 17.09 -1.62
N GLU A 227 -9.91 15.97 -1.85
CA GLU A 227 -10.15 14.94 -0.85
C GLU A 227 -9.23 13.76 -1.16
N ALA A 228 -8.45 13.32 -0.18
CA ALA A 228 -7.64 12.11 -0.26
C ALA A 228 -8.06 11.08 0.79
N ARG A 229 -7.92 9.80 0.44
CA ARG A 229 -7.91 8.67 1.37
C ARG A 229 -6.47 8.26 1.61
N LEU A 230 -6.05 8.27 2.86
CA LEU A 230 -4.70 7.88 3.28
C LEU A 230 -4.80 6.49 3.90
N LEU A 231 -4.06 5.53 3.33
CA LEU A 231 -4.06 4.14 3.73
C LEU A 231 -2.67 3.72 4.21
N SER A 232 -2.64 3.03 5.35
CA SER A 232 -1.50 2.24 5.80
C SER A 232 -1.90 0.77 5.79
N ALA A 233 -0.97 -0.13 5.48
CA ALA A 233 -1.20 -1.57 5.63
C ALA A 233 -1.64 -1.97 7.04
N PHE A 234 -1.27 -1.20 8.07
CA PHE A 234 -1.63 -1.45 9.47
C PHE A 234 -2.88 -0.65 9.92
N GLY A 235 -3.55 0.04 8.98
CA GLY A 235 -4.77 0.80 9.22
C GLY A 235 -4.54 2.23 9.66
N SER A 236 -5.63 2.96 9.87
CA SER A 236 -5.57 4.40 10.16
C SER A 236 -4.92 4.73 11.50
N ASP A 237 -4.87 3.76 12.43
CA ASP A 237 -4.26 3.93 13.75
C ASP A 237 -2.73 3.98 13.69
N ASP A 238 -2.15 3.48 12.60
CA ASP A 238 -0.71 3.58 12.31
C ASP A 238 -0.32 4.97 11.80
N LEU A 239 -1.26 5.75 11.29
CA LEU A 239 -1.01 7.09 10.76
C LEU A 239 -1.11 8.14 11.86
N GLN A 240 -0.19 9.11 11.85
CA GLN A 240 -0.19 10.20 12.82
C GLN A 240 -1.20 11.29 12.44
N PRO A 241 -2.23 11.57 13.28
CA PRO A 241 -3.20 12.61 12.98
C PRO A 241 -2.58 14.01 12.96
N GLY A 242 -2.92 14.79 11.94
CA GLY A 242 -2.48 16.18 11.76
C GLY A 242 -1.08 16.31 11.16
N ALA A 243 -0.37 15.20 10.92
CA ALA A 243 0.92 15.19 10.25
C ALA A 243 0.74 14.88 8.76
N TRP A 244 -0.01 15.72 8.04
CA TRP A 244 -0.25 15.54 6.60
C TRP A 244 -0.13 16.85 5.83
N GLY A 245 0.37 16.76 4.61
CA GLY A 245 0.52 17.87 3.69
C GLY A 245 0.09 17.48 2.29
N LEU A 246 -0.38 18.46 1.52
CA LEU A 246 -0.62 18.29 0.10
C LEU A 246 0.41 19.11 -0.68
N GLU A 247 1.09 18.46 -1.60
CA GLU A 247 1.98 19.10 -2.55
C GLU A 247 1.35 19.07 -3.94
N VAL A 248 1.40 20.21 -4.63
CA VAL A 248 0.80 20.41 -5.94
C VAL A 248 1.87 20.86 -6.93
N ARG A 249 2.08 20.08 -7.99
CA ARG A 249 3.17 20.30 -8.96
C ARG A 249 2.66 20.46 -10.39
N GLY A 250 2.90 21.63 -10.99
CA GLY A 250 2.57 21.93 -12.38
C GLY A 250 3.55 21.28 -13.36
N THR A 251 3.03 20.62 -14.39
CA THR A 251 3.82 19.89 -15.39
C THR A 251 4.61 20.83 -16.31
N SER A 252 3.97 21.90 -16.74
CA SER A 252 4.47 22.79 -17.80
C SER A 252 5.02 24.09 -17.21
N SER A 253 4.36 24.61 -16.17
CA SER A 253 4.74 25.86 -15.52
C SER A 253 5.92 25.68 -14.56
N GLY A 254 6.16 24.46 -14.07
CA GLY A 254 7.08 24.20 -12.97
C GLY A 254 6.59 24.76 -11.63
N THR A 255 5.30 25.13 -11.53
CA THR A 255 4.67 25.57 -10.28
C THR A 255 4.80 24.48 -9.22
N HIS A 256 5.11 24.91 -8.00
CA HIS A 256 5.26 24.05 -6.84
C HIS A 256 4.59 24.75 -5.65
N VAL A 257 3.55 24.13 -5.12
CA VAL A 257 2.79 24.67 -3.99
C VAL A 257 2.71 23.60 -2.91
N SER A 258 2.93 24.02 -1.66
CA SER A 258 2.64 23.21 -0.48
C SER A 258 1.40 23.80 0.19
N VAL A 259 0.37 22.97 0.35
CA VAL A 259 -0.87 23.29 1.03
C VAL A 259 -0.83 22.59 2.39
N PRO A 260 -0.36 23.28 3.44
CA PRO A 260 -0.34 22.71 4.79
C PRO A 260 -1.76 22.55 5.33
N ASP A 261 -1.90 21.79 6.42
CA ASP A 261 -3.10 21.75 7.26
C ASP A 261 -4.37 21.20 6.59
N GLY A 262 -4.32 19.93 6.19
CA GLY A 262 -5.53 19.20 5.78
C GLY A 262 -6.53 19.05 6.94
N THR A 263 -7.82 19.04 6.63
CA THR A 263 -8.89 18.78 7.60
C THR A 263 -9.29 17.31 7.58
N LEU A 264 -9.28 16.65 8.74
CA LEU A 264 -9.79 15.29 8.87
C LEU A 264 -11.32 15.30 8.81
N GLU A 265 -11.88 14.66 7.80
CA GLU A 265 -13.33 14.51 7.61
C GLU A 265 -13.86 13.23 8.28
N ALA A 266 -13.12 12.13 8.16
CA ALA A 266 -13.50 10.84 8.71
C ALA A 266 -12.30 9.93 8.98
N SER A 267 -12.47 9.02 9.93
CA SER A 267 -11.61 7.86 10.17
C SER A 267 -12.51 6.63 10.36
N ASP A 268 -12.23 5.56 9.64
CA ASP A 268 -13.02 4.32 9.66
C ASP A 268 -12.20 3.08 10.04
N GLY A 269 -11.00 3.25 10.59
CA GLY A 269 -10.06 2.18 10.94
C GLY A 269 -9.26 1.65 9.75
N GLU A 270 -9.81 1.72 8.53
CA GLU A 270 -9.09 1.35 7.30
C GLU A 270 -8.27 2.51 6.75
N ALA A 271 -8.86 3.70 6.68
CA ALA A 271 -8.25 4.88 6.08
C ALA A 271 -8.59 6.18 6.81
N LEU A 272 -7.71 7.16 6.69
CA LEU A 272 -8.03 8.55 7.03
C LEU A 272 -8.54 9.27 5.79
N ARG A 273 -9.64 10.01 5.91
CA ARG A 273 -10.15 10.88 4.85
C ARG A 273 -9.82 12.31 5.19
N VAL A 274 -8.95 12.92 4.38
CA VAL A 274 -8.41 14.25 4.61
C VAL A 274 -8.78 15.15 3.44
N LYS A 275 -9.20 16.38 3.74
CA LYS A 275 -9.55 17.39 2.75
C LYS A 275 -8.59 18.58 2.82
N TRP A 276 -8.15 19.05 1.66
CA TRP A 276 -7.43 20.32 1.49
C TRP A 276 -8.24 21.26 0.62
N GLU A 277 -8.06 22.55 0.86
CA GLU A 277 -8.52 23.62 -0.01
C GLU A 277 -7.31 24.42 -0.47
N TRP A 278 -7.03 24.36 -1.77
CA TRP A 278 -5.93 25.07 -2.39
C TRP A 278 -6.44 26.34 -3.08
N SER A 279 -6.09 27.51 -2.55
CA SER A 279 -6.39 28.82 -3.15
C SER A 279 -5.49 29.12 -4.34
N TYR A 280 -5.75 28.47 -5.48
CA TYR A 280 -4.88 28.55 -6.65
C TYR A 280 -4.66 29.98 -7.17
N ASN A 281 -5.61 30.90 -6.97
CA ASN A 281 -5.43 32.29 -7.36
C ASN A 281 -4.52 33.08 -6.40
N GLU A 282 -4.58 32.80 -5.10
CA GLU A 282 -3.68 33.44 -4.11
C GLU A 282 -2.23 33.00 -4.31
N ASP A 283 -2.03 31.75 -4.73
CA ASP A 283 -0.71 31.21 -5.11
C ASP A 283 -0.27 31.59 -6.54
N GLU A 284 -1.05 32.45 -7.22
CA GLU A 284 -0.81 32.89 -8.60
C GLU A 284 -0.58 31.71 -9.57
N ALA A 285 -1.25 30.58 -9.33
CA ALA A 285 -1.09 29.36 -10.10
C ALA A 285 -1.62 29.56 -11.53
N PRO A 286 -0.81 29.30 -12.58
CA PRO A 286 -1.27 29.39 -13.95
C PRO A 286 -2.20 28.24 -14.33
N SER A 287 -2.77 28.31 -15.54
CA SER A 287 -3.40 27.12 -16.11
C SER A 287 -2.34 26.05 -16.40
N ASP A 288 -2.52 24.83 -15.90
CA ASP A 288 -1.59 23.72 -16.10
C ASP A 288 -2.27 22.38 -15.78
N THR A 289 -1.55 21.30 -16.02
CA THR A 289 -1.81 19.99 -15.43
C THR A 289 -0.99 19.84 -14.17
N TYR A 290 -1.68 19.61 -13.07
CA TYR A 290 -1.10 19.49 -11.74
C TYR A 290 -1.13 18.03 -11.26
N TYR A 291 0.00 17.58 -10.74
CA TYR A 291 0.14 16.34 -9.99
C TYR A 291 -0.01 16.63 -8.50
N LEU A 292 -0.68 15.71 -7.81
CA LEU A 292 -0.95 15.79 -6.38
C LEU A 292 -0.14 14.71 -5.66
N THR A 293 0.62 15.13 -4.66
CA THR A 293 1.37 14.23 -3.77
C THR A 293 0.97 14.55 -2.34
N VAL A 294 0.55 13.54 -1.58
CA VAL A 294 0.27 13.70 -0.16
C VAL A 294 1.47 13.20 0.64
N SER A 295 1.89 13.98 1.61
CA SER A 295 2.77 13.51 2.69
C SER A 295 1.96 13.15 3.94
N CYS A 296 2.38 12.10 4.64
CA CYS A 296 1.78 11.68 5.93
C CYS A 296 2.85 11.10 6.87
N GLY A 297 2.76 11.42 8.17
CA GLY A 297 3.54 10.73 9.19
C GLY A 297 2.87 9.44 9.69
N ASP A 298 3.67 8.49 10.17
CA ASP A 298 3.20 7.33 10.97
C ASP A 298 3.52 7.49 12.46
N ILE A 299 2.99 6.59 13.30
CA ILE A 299 3.19 6.63 14.76
C ILE A 299 4.62 6.31 15.22
N GLN A 300 5.47 5.78 14.33
CA GLN A 300 6.89 5.54 14.59
C GLN A 300 7.78 6.69 14.12
N GLY A 301 7.18 7.73 13.53
CA GLY A 301 7.86 8.95 13.11
C GLY A 301 8.48 8.86 11.71
N ASN A 302 8.12 7.87 10.90
CA ASN A 302 8.44 7.90 9.48
C ASN A 302 7.55 8.92 8.76
N GLU A 303 8.07 9.49 7.68
CA GLU A 303 7.35 10.39 6.79
C GLU A 303 7.21 9.71 5.42
N TRP A 304 5.98 9.61 4.96
CA TRP A 304 5.60 8.93 3.73
C TRP A 304 5.09 9.92 2.71
N GLU A 305 5.43 9.73 1.43
CA GLU A 305 4.88 10.49 0.31
C GLU A 305 4.24 9.56 -0.71
N SER A 306 2.99 9.82 -1.08
CA SER A 306 2.31 9.04 -2.13
C SER A 306 1.65 9.97 -3.13
N SER A 307 1.93 9.73 -4.41
CA SER A 307 1.34 10.45 -5.54
C SER A 307 0.20 9.64 -6.13
N GLY A 308 -0.91 10.31 -6.44
CA GLY A 308 -2.02 9.70 -7.15
C GLY A 308 -1.76 9.65 -8.66
N ASP A 309 -2.48 8.78 -9.36
CA ASP A 309 -2.53 8.80 -10.82
C ASP A 309 -3.44 9.92 -11.35
N GLU A 310 -4.30 10.45 -10.49
CA GLU A 310 -5.22 11.52 -10.80
C GLU A 310 -4.47 12.80 -11.18
N ARG A 311 -4.91 13.41 -12.28
CA ARG A 311 -4.38 14.68 -12.78
C ARG A 311 -5.42 15.77 -12.62
N LEU A 312 -5.02 16.89 -12.04
CA LEU A 312 -5.83 18.09 -11.99
C LEU A 312 -5.57 18.95 -13.23
N TYR A 313 -6.59 19.17 -14.03
CA TYR A 313 -6.55 20.12 -15.14
C TYR A 313 -7.13 21.46 -14.69
N LEU A 314 -6.26 22.39 -14.29
CA LEU A 314 -6.70 23.70 -13.81
C LEU A 314 -6.71 24.70 -14.96
N VAL A 315 -7.87 25.35 -15.15
CA VAL A 315 -8.04 26.44 -16.12
C VAL A 315 -8.34 27.73 -15.36
N VAL A 316 -7.43 28.69 -15.47
CA VAL A 316 -7.58 30.01 -14.86
C VAL A 316 -7.98 31.00 -15.95
N HIS A 317 -9.27 31.33 -15.98
CA HIS A 317 -9.84 32.26 -16.96
C HIS A 317 -9.55 33.71 -16.54
N GLN A 318 -8.36 34.22 -16.88
CA GLN A 318 -8.04 35.63 -16.67
C GLN A 318 -8.72 36.55 -17.71
N SER A 319 -9.22 36.01 -18.82
CA SER A 319 -9.88 36.77 -19.90
C SER A 319 -10.61 35.85 -20.89
N VAL A 320 -11.36 36.45 -21.83
CA VAL A 320 -12.12 35.73 -22.88
C VAL A 320 -11.15 35.12 -23.89
N ILE A 321 -11.13 33.78 -23.98
CA ILE A 321 -10.37 33.01 -24.96
C ILE A 321 -11.36 32.29 -25.87
N ASP A 322 -11.17 32.44 -27.18
CA ASP A 322 -11.90 31.71 -28.20
C ASP A 322 -11.02 30.56 -28.72
N ASN A 323 -11.36 29.34 -28.32
CA ASN A 323 -10.77 28.12 -28.90
C ASN A 323 -11.52 27.76 -30.17
N TYR A 324 -10.81 27.46 -31.26
CA TYR A 324 -11.45 27.03 -32.50
C TYR A 324 -10.68 25.90 -33.18
N VAL A 325 -11.46 24.98 -33.77
CA VAL A 325 -10.97 23.88 -34.60
C VAL A 325 -11.87 23.82 -35.83
N GLY A 326 -11.29 24.05 -37.00
CA GLY A 326 -11.96 23.91 -38.30
C GLY A 326 -11.76 22.52 -38.91
N TRP A 327 -12.51 22.23 -39.97
CA TRP A 327 -12.30 21.01 -40.76
C TRP A 327 -10.91 21.00 -41.43
N GLU A 328 -10.43 22.17 -41.82
CA GLU A 328 -9.11 22.42 -42.39
C GLU A 328 -7.95 22.13 -41.42
N ASP A 329 -8.22 22.16 -40.12
CA ASP A 329 -7.22 21.90 -39.08
C ASP A 329 -7.04 20.41 -38.78
N VAL A 330 -7.87 19.54 -39.39
CA VAL A 330 -7.78 18.08 -39.26
C VAL A 330 -7.08 17.48 -40.47
N SER A 331 -6.03 16.69 -40.22
CA SER A 331 -5.34 15.91 -41.24
C SER A 331 -5.41 14.42 -40.95
N VAL A 332 -5.58 13.63 -42.01
CA VAL A 332 -5.57 12.17 -41.96
C VAL A 332 -4.43 11.67 -42.84
N ASN A 333 -3.50 10.92 -42.25
CA ASN A 333 -2.24 10.48 -42.87
C ASN A 333 -1.43 11.63 -43.48
N GLY A 334 -1.38 12.78 -42.79
CA GLY A 334 -0.64 13.97 -43.23
C GLY A 334 -1.31 14.76 -44.36
N ALA A 335 -2.49 14.35 -44.83
CA ALA A 335 -3.28 15.10 -45.80
C ALA A 335 -4.43 15.83 -45.08
N THR A 336 -4.42 17.16 -45.14
CA THR A 336 -5.56 18.00 -44.71
C THR A 336 -6.75 17.78 -45.64
N ASN A 337 -7.97 17.83 -45.10
CA ASN A 337 -9.21 17.56 -45.84
C ASN A 337 -9.33 16.14 -46.44
N SER A 338 -8.50 15.19 -46.02
CA SER A 338 -8.60 13.80 -46.48
C SER A 338 -9.77 13.09 -45.81
N THR A 339 -10.59 12.42 -46.62
CA THR A 339 -11.80 11.70 -46.17
C THR A 339 -11.69 10.19 -46.34
N THR A 340 -10.52 9.68 -46.76
CA THR A 340 -10.37 8.28 -47.16
C THR A 340 -9.34 7.57 -46.28
N VAL A 341 -9.80 6.51 -45.60
CA VAL A 341 -8.96 5.56 -44.85
C VAL A 341 -9.18 4.15 -45.40
N THR A 342 -8.19 3.27 -45.25
CA THR A 342 -8.33 1.87 -45.66
C THR A 342 -8.86 1.04 -44.50
N THR A 343 -9.96 0.32 -44.69
CA THR A 343 -10.55 -0.57 -43.68
C THR A 343 -9.51 -1.58 -43.18
N GLY A 344 -9.46 -1.80 -41.86
CA GLY A 344 -8.52 -2.73 -41.22
C GLY A 344 -7.06 -2.29 -41.19
N ARG A 345 -6.73 -1.06 -41.62
CA ARG A 345 -5.39 -0.47 -41.52
C ARG A 345 -5.42 0.70 -40.54
N GLN A 346 -4.40 0.77 -39.69
CA GLN A 346 -4.19 1.94 -38.84
C GLN A 346 -3.95 3.19 -39.69
N PHE A 347 -4.49 4.33 -39.25
CA PHE A 347 -4.25 5.64 -39.86
C PHE A 347 -3.92 6.67 -38.78
N ALA A 348 -3.14 7.68 -39.15
CA ALA A 348 -2.80 8.79 -38.26
C ALA A 348 -3.79 9.94 -38.43
N VAL A 349 -4.27 10.50 -37.33
CA VAL A 349 -5.05 11.74 -37.29
C VAL A 349 -4.22 12.78 -36.56
N ALA A 350 -4.06 13.96 -37.14
CA ALA A 350 -3.48 15.11 -36.46
C ALA A 350 -4.45 16.30 -36.52
N ILE A 351 -4.69 16.91 -35.37
CA ILE A 351 -5.64 18.01 -35.16
C ILE A 351 -4.82 19.24 -34.73
N THR A 352 -4.88 20.30 -35.53
CA THR A 352 -4.30 21.59 -35.17
C THR A 352 -5.29 22.35 -34.29
N VAL A 353 -4.91 22.66 -33.07
CA VAL A 353 -5.73 23.38 -32.11
C VAL A 353 -5.21 24.80 -32.01
N ARG A 354 -6.11 25.78 -32.08
CA ARG A 354 -5.80 27.21 -32.07
C ARG A 354 -6.60 27.91 -31.00
N ALA A 355 -5.98 28.91 -30.38
CA ALA A 355 -6.62 29.81 -29.43
C ALA A 355 -6.47 31.25 -29.94
N ALA A 356 -7.54 32.04 -29.83
CA ALA A 356 -7.54 33.48 -30.06
C ALA A 356 -7.94 34.19 -28.76
N GLY A 357 -7.41 35.40 -28.54
CA GLY A 357 -7.62 36.13 -27.28
C GLY A 357 -6.41 36.93 -26.87
N ASP A 358 -6.31 37.23 -25.58
CA ASP A 358 -5.21 38.00 -24.99
C ASP A 358 -3.91 37.19 -24.97
N SER A 359 -2.89 37.69 -25.66
CA SER A 359 -1.56 37.05 -25.74
C SER A 359 -0.78 37.07 -24.42
N ALA A 360 -1.26 37.80 -23.39
CA ALA A 360 -0.70 37.74 -22.05
C ALA A 360 -1.04 36.43 -21.31
N ILE A 361 -2.02 35.67 -21.80
CA ILE A 361 -2.40 34.37 -21.21
C ILE A 361 -1.42 33.30 -21.67
N GLY A 362 -0.51 32.90 -20.77
CA GLY A 362 0.34 31.74 -20.99
C GLY A 362 -0.42 30.43 -20.74
N TYR A 363 -0.09 29.39 -21.51
CA TYR A 363 -0.48 28.00 -21.22
C TYR A 363 -2.00 27.73 -21.12
N ASN A 364 -2.82 28.23 -22.05
CA ASN A 364 -4.26 27.92 -22.07
C ASN A 364 -4.52 26.45 -22.48
N PRO A 365 -5.05 25.58 -21.60
CA PRO A 365 -5.35 24.20 -21.94
C PRO A 365 -6.63 24.12 -22.77
N VAL A 366 -6.55 23.38 -23.87
CA VAL A 366 -7.68 23.09 -24.75
C VAL A 366 -7.94 21.58 -24.70
N PRO A 367 -9.03 21.12 -24.05
CA PRO A 367 -9.44 19.72 -24.07
C PRO A 367 -9.74 19.26 -25.51
N VAL A 368 -9.24 18.09 -25.88
CA VAL A 368 -9.43 17.47 -27.19
C VAL A 368 -9.97 16.07 -26.98
N VAL A 369 -11.27 15.91 -27.18
CA VAL A 369 -11.95 14.62 -27.14
C VAL A 369 -12.32 14.21 -28.56
N VAL A 370 -11.79 13.07 -29.01
CA VAL A 370 -12.01 12.53 -30.35
C VAL A 370 -12.91 11.32 -30.25
N TYR A 371 -14.05 11.39 -30.90
CA TYR A 371 -14.95 10.26 -31.11
C TYR A 371 -14.90 9.81 -32.56
N TYR A 372 -15.08 8.51 -32.81
CA TYR A 372 -15.33 7.99 -34.15
C TYR A 372 -16.59 7.14 -34.17
N SER A 373 -17.23 7.07 -35.34
CA SER A 373 -18.37 6.19 -35.60
C SER A 373 -18.13 5.46 -36.92
N HIS A 374 -18.51 4.19 -36.96
CA HIS A 374 -18.49 3.37 -38.17
C HIS A 374 -19.93 3.14 -38.66
N ASN A 375 -20.22 3.42 -39.94
CA ASN A 375 -21.54 3.24 -40.56
C ASN A 375 -22.73 3.86 -39.78
N ASN A 376 -22.54 5.06 -39.22
CA ASN A 376 -23.52 5.74 -38.34
C ASN A 376 -23.89 4.92 -37.08
N GLY A 377 -23.01 4.04 -36.62
CA GLY A 377 -23.12 3.35 -35.34
C GLY A 377 -22.85 4.28 -34.13
N PRO A 378 -22.79 3.72 -32.91
CA PRO A 378 -22.52 4.51 -31.71
C PRO A 378 -21.16 5.23 -31.82
N LEU A 379 -21.08 6.43 -31.23
CA LEU A 379 -19.82 7.14 -31.06
C LEU A 379 -18.95 6.36 -30.08
N VAL A 380 -17.74 6.03 -30.49
CA VAL A 380 -16.72 5.37 -29.68
C VAL A 380 -15.63 6.38 -29.37
N LEU A 381 -15.27 6.50 -28.09
CA LEU A 381 -14.16 7.34 -27.65
C LEU A 381 -12.85 6.79 -28.24
N ALA A 382 -12.20 7.58 -29.08
CA ALA A 382 -10.93 7.25 -29.71
C ALA A 382 -9.74 7.81 -28.93
N HIS A 383 -9.90 9.02 -28.40
CA HIS A 383 -8.86 9.75 -27.71
C HIS A 383 -9.47 10.79 -26.79
N ASP A 384 -8.88 10.96 -25.62
CA ASP A 384 -9.23 11.97 -24.63
C ASP A 384 -7.92 12.54 -24.09
N THR A 385 -7.67 13.81 -24.38
CA THR A 385 -6.44 14.51 -24.00
C THR A 385 -6.70 16.01 -23.95
N PHE A 386 -5.65 16.79 -23.72
CA PHE A 386 -5.67 18.23 -23.83
C PHE A 386 -4.35 18.70 -24.45
N THR A 387 -4.32 19.93 -24.95
CA THR A 387 -3.08 20.57 -25.40
C THR A 387 -3.05 22.02 -24.98
N PHE A 388 -1.86 22.55 -24.70
CA PHE A 388 -1.71 23.95 -24.34
C PHE A 388 -1.52 24.80 -25.59
N VAL A 389 -2.33 25.86 -25.71
CA VAL A 389 -2.26 26.81 -26.81
C VAL A 389 -2.36 28.23 -26.26
N THR A 390 -1.25 28.95 -26.27
CA THR A 390 -1.22 30.40 -26.01
C THR A 390 -2.09 31.10 -27.05
N PRO A 391 -2.95 32.08 -26.68
CA PRO A 391 -3.69 32.85 -27.66
C PRO A 391 -2.78 33.50 -28.72
N GLY A 392 -3.06 33.23 -29.99
CA GLY A 392 -2.24 33.61 -31.14
C GLY A 392 -1.30 32.51 -31.65
N GLU A 393 -1.16 31.40 -30.92
CA GLU A 393 -0.37 30.23 -31.31
C GLU A 393 -1.25 29.04 -31.73
N SER A 394 -0.62 27.93 -32.08
CA SER A 394 -1.28 26.67 -32.41
C SER A 394 -0.48 25.48 -31.91
N SER A 395 -1.16 24.44 -31.44
CA SER A 395 -0.56 23.15 -31.10
C SER A 395 -1.16 22.03 -31.95
N VAL A 396 -0.48 20.89 -32.06
CA VAL A 396 -0.93 19.74 -32.84
C VAL A 396 -1.06 18.51 -31.93
N VAL A 397 -2.29 17.99 -31.83
CA VAL A 397 -2.57 16.70 -31.18
C VAL A 397 -2.56 15.60 -32.23
N SER A 398 -1.77 14.55 -32.03
CA SER A 398 -1.65 13.42 -32.96
C SER A 398 -2.08 12.12 -32.30
N LEU A 399 -2.91 11.33 -32.98
CA LEU A 399 -3.34 10.01 -32.54
C LEU A 399 -3.31 9.01 -33.69
N ALA A 400 -3.19 7.71 -33.36
CA ALA A 400 -3.28 6.63 -34.32
C ALA A 400 -4.57 5.83 -34.09
N VAL A 401 -5.42 5.77 -35.10
CA VAL A 401 -6.73 5.11 -35.03
C VAL A 401 -6.69 3.82 -35.83
N THR A 402 -7.17 2.72 -35.25
CA THR A 402 -7.37 1.45 -35.95
C THR A 402 -8.88 1.21 -36.05
N PRO A 403 -9.49 1.29 -37.25
CA PRO A 403 -10.91 1.02 -37.39
C PRO A 403 -11.17 -0.46 -37.14
N CYS A 404 -12.18 -0.77 -36.31
CA CYS A 404 -12.68 -2.14 -36.17
C CYS A 404 -13.12 -2.68 -37.54
N ALA A 405 -12.84 -3.96 -37.78
CA ALA A 405 -13.14 -4.66 -39.02
C ALA A 405 -14.64 -4.84 -39.27
#